data_AF-A0A448XBI0-F1
#
_entry.id   AF-A0A448XBI0-F1
#
_cell.length_a   1.000
_cell.length_b   1.000
_cell.length_c   1.000
_cell.angle_alpha   90.00
_cell.angle_beta   90.00
_cell.angle_gamma   90.00
#
_symmetry.space_group_name_H-M   'P 1'
#
loop_
_entity.id
_entity.type
_entity.pdbx_description
1 polymer ?
#
loop_
_entity_poly.entity_id
_entity_poly.type
_entity_poly.pdbx_seq_one_letter_code
_entity_poly.pdbx_strand_id
1 'polypeptide(L)'
;MDFSSLSKVSDGYTAGQIHTVVKTVLTEKRIARLSRKPLKALEFVTPLAKIDPVFTEEEEAFKQWYTRTPLGRKRELAAQREAEEAAGGGNTKNKKGAPGKKKK
;
A
#
# COMPACT_ATOMS: atom_id res chain seq x y z
N MET A 1 -3.41 24.17 -3.60
CA MET A 1 -2.43 23.45 -2.77
C MET A 1 -1.69 22.49 -3.70
N ASP A 2 -0.36 22.41 -3.61
CA ASP A 2 0.45 21.50 -4.44
C ASP A 2 0.68 20.18 -3.69
N PHE A 3 0.05 19.11 -4.16
CA PHE A 3 0.13 17.78 -3.58
C PHE A 3 1.33 16.99 -4.09
N SER A 4 1.78 17.24 -5.31
CA SER A 4 2.91 16.51 -5.92
C SER A 4 4.23 16.83 -5.24
N SER A 5 4.43 18.08 -4.82
CA SER A 5 5.59 18.45 -4.00
C SER A 5 5.50 17.87 -2.59
N LEU A 6 4.31 17.89 -1.98
CA LEU A 6 4.11 17.35 -0.64
C LEU A 6 4.32 15.83 -0.60
N SER A 7 3.86 15.10 -1.62
CA SER A 7 4.02 13.64 -1.69
C SER A 7 5.49 13.23 -1.78
N LYS A 8 6.32 14.00 -2.49
CA LYS A 8 7.77 13.76 -2.55
C LYS A 8 8.46 14.02 -1.20
N VAL A 9 8.04 15.06 -0.48
CA VAL A 9 8.61 15.39 0.83
C VAL A 9 8.16 14.40 1.92
N SER A 10 6.97 13.82 1.77
CA SER A 10 6.43 12.83 2.69
C SER A 10 6.76 11.39 2.31
N ASP A 11 7.69 11.17 1.39
CA ASP A 11 8.17 9.83 1.07
C ASP A 11 8.90 9.22 2.28
N GLY A 12 8.72 7.93 2.51
CA GLY A 12 9.23 7.23 3.71
C GLY A 12 8.37 7.37 4.98
N TYR A 13 7.28 8.14 4.96
CA TYR A 13 6.33 8.16 6.10
C TYR A 13 5.21 7.13 5.95
N THR A 14 4.91 6.40 7.01
CA THR A 14 3.81 5.45 7.06
C THR A 14 2.44 6.15 7.06
N ALA A 15 1.39 5.46 6.63
CA ALA A 15 0.03 5.98 6.65
C ALA A 15 -0.42 6.45 8.05
N GLY A 16 0.04 5.77 9.12
CA GLY A 16 -0.25 6.17 10.51
C GLY A 16 0.41 7.50 10.90
N GLN A 17 1.66 7.72 10.47
CA GLN A 17 2.36 8.99 10.68
C GLN A 17 1.69 10.12 9.91
N ILE A 18 1.34 9.89 8.63
CA ILE A 18 0.59 10.87 7.83
C ILE A 18 -0.74 11.23 8.49
N HIS A 19 -1.50 10.25 8.95
CA HIS A 19 -2.76 10.49 9.66
C HIS A 19 -2.57 11.32 10.94
N THR A 20 -1.49 11.07 11.69
CA THR A 20 -1.15 11.83 12.89
C THR A 20 -0.82 13.29 12.57
N VAL A 21 -0.05 13.53 11.51
CA VAL A 21 0.28 14.87 11.01
C VAL A 21 -1.00 15.60 10.58
N VAL A 22 -1.88 14.94 9.82
CA VAL A 22 -3.14 15.54 9.36
C VAL A 22 -3.99 15.98 10.55
N LYS A 23 -4.14 15.14 11.58
CA LYS A 23 -4.86 15.51 12.81
C LYS A 23 -4.21 16.67 13.55
N THR A 24 -2.88 16.73 13.56
CA THR A 24 -2.13 17.81 14.20
C THR A 24 -2.33 19.15 13.50
N VAL A 25 -2.42 19.15 12.17
CA VAL A 25 -2.63 20.37 11.36
C VAL A 25 -4.10 20.80 11.39
N LEU A 26 -5.03 19.86 11.20
CA LEU A 26 -6.47 20.11 11.08
C LEU A 26 -7.18 20.20 12.44
N THR A 27 -6.70 21.10 13.30
CA THR A 27 -7.40 21.47 14.54
C THR A 27 -8.70 22.23 14.25
N GLU A 28 -9.67 22.23 15.17
CA GLU A 28 -10.93 22.99 15.03
C GLU A 28 -10.69 24.47 14.71
N LYS A 29 -9.72 25.09 15.41
CA LYS A 29 -9.29 26.47 15.16
C LYS A 29 -8.74 26.65 13.74
N ARG A 30 -8.03 25.65 13.20
CA ARG A 30 -7.52 25.70 11.83
C ARG A 30 -8.63 25.57 10.80
N ILE A 31 -9.60 24.69 11.05
CA ILE A 31 -10.77 24.46 10.19
C ILE A 31 -11.61 25.74 10.09
N ALA A 32 -11.91 26.39 11.22
CA ALA A 32 -12.67 27.64 11.26
C ALA A 32 -12.02 28.77 10.44
N ARG A 33 -10.69 28.75 10.27
CA ARG A 33 -9.92 29.75 9.52
C ARG A 33 -9.75 29.43 8.04
N LEU A 34 -10.14 28.25 7.56
CA LEU A 34 -9.94 27.82 6.17
C LEU A 34 -10.61 28.75 5.14
N SER A 35 -11.77 29.31 5.48
CA SER A 35 -12.52 30.23 4.63
C SER A 35 -11.78 31.53 4.31
N ARG A 36 -10.92 32.00 5.23
CA ARG A 36 -10.13 33.24 5.09
C ARG A 36 -8.67 32.97 4.78
N LYS A 37 -8.13 31.82 5.19
CA LYS A 37 -6.73 31.42 4.99
C LYS A 37 -6.67 29.99 4.45
N PRO A 38 -6.43 29.82 3.14
CA PRO A 38 -6.36 28.50 2.53
C PRO A 38 -5.22 27.68 3.13
N LEU A 39 -5.39 26.36 3.10
CA LEU A 39 -4.39 25.42 3.61
C LEU A 39 -3.19 25.35 2.67
N LYS A 40 -1.98 25.44 3.24
CA LYS A 40 -0.72 25.34 2.49
C LYS A 40 0.00 24.03 2.81
N ALA A 41 0.70 23.47 1.82
CA ALA A 41 1.52 22.26 1.98
C ALA A 41 2.60 22.43 3.07
N LEU A 42 3.18 23.63 3.20
CA LEU A 42 4.19 23.94 4.22
C LEU A 42 3.70 23.72 5.66
N GLU A 43 2.39 23.83 5.91
CA GLU A 43 1.82 23.59 7.25
C GLU A 43 1.98 22.13 7.70
N PHE A 44 2.18 21.19 6.76
CA PHE A 44 2.41 19.78 7.04
C PHE A 44 3.90 19.43 7.22
N VAL A 45 4.81 20.23 6.66
CA VAL A 45 6.26 19.95 6.71
C VAL A 45 6.80 20.07 8.13
N THR A 46 6.40 21.09 8.89
CA THR A 46 6.85 21.28 10.27
C THR A 46 6.48 20.10 11.20
N PRO A 47 5.24 19.60 11.21
CA PRO A 47 4.91 18.40 11.99
C PRO A 47 5.55 17.11 11.45
N LEU A 48 5.71 16.96 10.12
CA LEU A 48 6.44 15.82 9.55
C LEU A 48 7.90 15.76 10.04
N ALA A 49 8.59 16.90 10.07
CA ALA A 49 9.98 16.99 10.50
C ALA A 49 10.24 16.60 11.97
N LYS A 50 9.18 16.45 12.78
CA LYS A 50 9.27 15.97 14.18
C LYS A 50 9.17 14.46 14.30
N ILE A 51 8.77 13.79 13.23
CA ILE A 51 8.55 12.34 13.18
C ILE A 51 9.70 11.72 12.41
N ASP A 52 10.24 10.63 12.94
CA ASP A 52 11.28 9.86 12.28
C ASP A 52 10.68 9.08 11.09
N PRO A 53 11.15 9.29 9.85
CA PRO A 53 10.69 8.52 8.70
C PRO A 53 11.13 7.05 8.82
N VAL A 54 10.44 6.16 8.11
CA VAL A 54 10.88 4.78 7.95
C VAL A 54 11.90 4.74 6.83
N PHE A 55 13.11 4.28 7.14
CA PHE A 55 14.18 4.19 6.16
C PHE A 55 13.96 3.01 5.21
N THR A 56 14.50 3.11 4.00
CA THR A 56 14.29 2.11 2.95
C THR A 56 14.82 0.74 3.39
N GLU A 57 15.96 0.72 4.07
CA GLU A 57 16.60 -0.49 4.58
C GLU A 57 15.74 -1.19 5.64
N GLU A 58 15.08 -0.42 6.51
CA GLU A 58 14.15 -0.96 7.51
C GLU A 58 12.91 -1.55 6.84
N GLU A 59 12.38 -0.87 5.83
CA GLU A 59 11.23 -1.33 5.06
C GLU A 59 11.56 -2.64 4.31
N GLU A 60 12.74 -2.73 3.70
CA GLU A 60 13.22 -3.93 3.02
C GLU A 60 13.45 -5.09 3.99
N ALA A 61 14.09 -4.84 5.13
CA ALA A 61 14.29 -5.86 6.17
C ALA A 61 12.94 -6.39 6.68
N PHE A 62 11.96 -5.49 6.88
CA PHE A 62 10.61 -5.87 7.25
C PHE A 62 9.93 -6.74 6.18
N LYS A 63 10.03 -6.35 4.89
CA LYS A 63 9.49 -7.15 3.77
C LYS A 63 10.11 -8.55 3.72
N GLN A 64 11.43 -8.65 3.83
CA GLN A 64 12.15 -9.94 3.84
C GLN A 64 11.77 -10.82 5.03
N TRP A 65 11.55 -10.23 6.21
CA TRP A 65 11.06 -10.96 7.36
C TRP A 65 9.60 -11.42 7.15
N TYR A 66 8.76 -10.53 6.62
CA TYR A 66 7.33 -10.78 6.43
C TYR A 66 7.06 -11.97 5.50
N THR A 67 7.81 -12.11 4.41
CA THR A 67 7.67 -13.23 3.45
C THR A 67 7.98 -14.58 4.10
N ARG A 68 8.76 -14.64 5.18
CA ARG A 68 9.03 -15.89 5.92
C ARG A 68 7.84 -16.33 6.77
N THR A 69 6.93 -15.41 7.11
CA THR A 69 5.76 -15.71 7.93
C THR A 69 4.72 -16.55 7.16
N PRO A 70 3.92 -17.39 7.83
CA PRO A 70 2.83 -18.12 7.16
C PRO A 70 1.83 -17.20 6.44
N LEU A 71 1.56 -16.02 7.00
CA LEU A 71 0.67 -15.02 6.39
C LEU A 71 1.30 -14.37 5.15
N GLY A 72 2.59 -14.02 5.22
CA GLY A 72 3.33 -13.47 4.08
C GLY A 72 3.34 -14.43 2.90
N ARG A 73 3.69 -15.71 3.14
CA ARG A 73 3.63 -16.76 2.10
C ARG A 73 2.24 -16.93 1.50
N LYS A 74 1.19 -16.92 2.33
CA LYS A 74 -0.20 -17.02 1.85
C LYS A 74 -0.59 -15.81 0.99
N ARG A 75 -0.16 -14.60 1.35
CA ARG A 75 -0.40 -13.39 0.57
C ARG A 75 0.35 -13.41 -0.76
N GLU A 76 1.59 -13.86 -0.76
CA GLU A 76 2.41 -13.97 -1.97
C GLU A 76 1.80 -14.96 -2.97
N LEU A 77 1.32 -16.11 -2.49
CA LEU A 77 0.59 -17.08 -3.30
C LEU A 77 -0.73 -16.51 -3.85
N ALA A 78 -1.46 -15.73 -3.05
CA ALA A 78 -2.70 -15.08 -3.50
C ALA A 78 -2.42 -14.04 -4.59
N ALA A 79 -1.38 -13.21 -4.41
CA ALA A 79 -0.97 -12.22 -5.40
C ALA A 79 -0.51 -12.87 -6.71
N GLN A 80 0.19 -14.01 -6.66
CA GLN A 80 0.58 -14.77 -7.85
C GLN A 80 -0.64 -15.30 -8.61
N ARG A 81 -1.64 -15.83 -7.89
CA ARG A 81 -2.89 -16.30 -8.51
C ARG A 81 -3.69 -15.16 -9.14
N GLU A 82 -3.79 -14.02 -8.46
CA GLU A 82 -4.44 -12.83 -8.99
C GLU A 82 -3.69 -12.29 -10.23
N ALA A 83 -2.37 -12.34 -10.25
CA ALA A 83 -1.56 -11.96 -11.40
C ALA A 83 -1.73 -12.93 -12.59
N GLU A 84 -1.79 -14.24 -12.34
CA GLU A 84 -2.08 -15.25 -13.37
C GLU A 84 -3.51 -15.11 -13.93
N GLU A 85 -4.49 -14.79 -13.08
CA GLU A 85 -5.87 -14.52 -13.49
C GLU A 85 -5.99 -13.22 -14.29
N ALA A 86 -5.29 -12.15 -13.87
CA ALA A 86 -5.25 -10.86 -14.57
C ALA A 86 -4.48 -10.91 -15.90
N ALA A 87 -3.49 -11.80 -16.03
CA ALA A 87 -2.75 -12.05 -17.26
C ALA A 87 -3.53 -12.86 -18.32
N GLY A 88 -4.79 -13.22 -18.04
CA GLY A 88 -5.67 -13.90 -18.99
C GLY A 88 -5.43 -15.41 -19.01
N GLY A 89 -6.00 -16.12 -18.04
CA GLY A 89 -6.10 -17.58 -18.00
C GLY A 89 -6.97 -18.15 -19.13
N GLY A 90 -6.49 -18.05 -20.37
CA GLY A 90 -6.99 -18.80 -21.51
C GLY A 90 -6.45 -20.23 -21.50
N ASN A 91 -7.04 -21.12 -20.69
CA ASN A 91 -6.99 -22.56 -20.99
C ASN A 91 -8.32 -23.25 -20.69
N THR A 92 -9.31 -22.94 -21.51
CA THR A 92 -10.40 -23.86 -21.82
C THR A 92 -9.85 -24.97 -22.74
N LYS A 93 -9.33 -26.07 -22.18
CA LYS A 93 -9.21 -27.35 -22.91
C LYS A 93 -9.49 -28.54 -21.99
N ASN A 94 -10.79 -28.74 -21.78
CA ASN A 94 -11.49 -29.99 -22.05
C ASN A 94 -10.65 -31.28 -21.97
N LYS A 95 -10.85 -32.07 -20.90
CA LYS A 95 -10.72 -33.53 -20.94
C LYS A 95 -11.76 -34.21 -20.06
N LYS A 96 -13.05 -33.98 -20.38
CA LYS A 96 -14.08 -35.01 -20.22
C LYS A 96 -14.07 -35.84 -21.51
N GLY A 97 -13.67 -37.12 -21.42
CA GLY A 97 -13.75 -38.05 -22.54
C GLY A 97 -13.19 -39.45 -22.24
N ALA A 98 -14.12 -40.38 -22.03
CA ALA A 98 -14.04 -41.85 -22.21
C ALA A 98 -13.65 -42.75 -21.00
N PRO A 99 -14.63 -43.45 -20.40
CA PRO A 99 -14.41 -44.70 -19.69
C PRO A 99 -14.39 -45.88 -20.67
N GLY A 100 -13.44 -46.81 -20.49
CA GLY A 100 -13.57 -48.19 -20.96
C GLY A 100 -12.58 -48.66 -22.03
N LYS A 101 -11.72 -49.63 -21.65
CA LYS A 101 -11.50 -50.85 -22.43
C LYS A 101 -10.91 -51.96 -21.54
N LYS A 102 -11.75 -52.97 -21.27
CA LYS A 102 -11.37 -54.32 -20.82
C LYS A 102 -10.63 -55.07 -21.94
N LYS A 103 -9.94 -56.14 -21.52
CA LYS A 103 -9.38 -57.31 -22.23
C LYS A 103 -7.91 -57.12 -22.60
N LYS A 104 -7.00 -58.02 -22.20
CA LYS A 104 -7.04 -59.48 -22.37
C LYS A 104 -6.43 -60.22 -21.18
#